data_AF-A0A327X492-F1
#
_entry.id   AF-A0A327X492-F1
#
_cell.length_a   1.000
_cell.length_b   1.000
_cell.length_c   1.000
_cell.angle_alpha   90.00
_cell.angle_beta   90.00
_cell.angle_gamma   90.00
#
_symmetry.space_group_name_H-M   'P 1'
#
loop_
_entity.id
_entity.type
_entity.pdbx_description
1 polymer ?
#
loop_
_entity_poly.entity_id
_entity_poly.type
_entity_poly.pdbx_seq_one_letter_code
_entity_poly.pdbx_strand_id
1 'polypeptide(L)'
;MNDIKIGVALGSGAARGWAHIGVLRALQEMGIRPSVVTGTSIGSLVGGAYCAGRLDEMETWVRDMDRWEVFNLLDFSFSSGGVVSGEKVFNFAREQFGAIKVEDLDIRYAAVATDLYTGREVWLKKGDVYDVARASCAMPGLLSPKPLDNRWLVDGALVNPVPVSLNRALEADFVIAVHLNSQLNVQAPDIPPQDLSPQGMTEQVEQRKRREKEASKSSEQGFKNFLAQGQSYFENLKQKFTKEHETPGVMGVMAGAIDIMQERVTKARMAGDPPDVLLQPKLGHIGILEFERGEEAIQVGYDTTIRMRDLIMEDIEVLKFRRGDLRKKG
;
A
#
# COMPACT_ATOMS: atom_id res chain seq x y z
N MET A 1 -4.75 -31.08 22.43
CA MET A 1 -4.26 -29.73 22.78
C MET A 1 -4.81 -28.78 21.72
N ASN A 2 -5.58 -27.74 22.07
CA ASN A 2 -5.89 -26.73 21.05
C ASN A 2 -4.58 -26.08 20.60
N ASP A 3 -4.29 -26.20 19.32
CA ASP A 3 -3.17 -25.53 18.67
C ASP A 3 -3.34 -24.01 18.79
N ILE A 4 -2.23 -23.28 18.80
CA ILE A 4 -2.26 -21.81 18.79
C ILE A 4 -2.82 -21.35 17.45
N LYS A 5 -3.86 -20.51 17.47
CA LYS A 5 -4.39 -19.88 16.26
C LYS A 5 -3.47 -18.73 15.87
N ILE A 6 -2.64 -18.94 14.86
CA ILE A 6 -1.77 -17.90 14.31
C ILE A 6 -2.59 -17.10 13.28
N GLY A 7 -2.58 -15.78 13.43
CA GLY A 7 -3.18 -14.81 12.53
C GLY A 7 -2.11 -14.03 11.77
N VAL A 8 -2.37 -13.71 10.50
CA VAL A 8 -1.51 -12.85 9.68
C VAL A 8 -2.27 -11.61 9.23
N ALA A 9 -1.78 -10.42 9.56
CA ALA A 9 -2.36 -9.14 9.20
C ALA A 9 -1.56 -8.49 8.06
N LEU A 10 -2.09 -8.53 6.84
CA LEU A 10 -1.45 -8.01 5.63
C LEU A 10 -1.86 -6.55 5.41
N GLY A 11 -0.92 -5.62 5.60
CA GLY A 11 -1.19 -4.19 5.48
C GLY A 11 -1.39 -3.66 4.06
N SER A 12 -1.82 -2.40 3.96
CA SER A 12 -1.83 -1.66 2.70
C SER A 12 -0.41 -1.30 2.22
N GLY A 13 -0.28 -0.95 0.94
CA GLY A 13 1.01 -0.60 0.36
C GLY A 13 1.07 -0.45 -1.17
N ALA A 14 -0.08 -0.45 -1.87
CA ALA A 14 -0.14 -0.39 -3.34
C ALA A 14 0.83 -1.40 -4.01
N ALA A 15 1.69 -0.98 -4.94
CA ALA A 15 2.66 -1.86 -5.61
C ALA A 15 3.62 -2.60 -4.66
N ARG A 16 3.93 -2.03 -3.49
CA ARG A 16 4.75 -2.69 -2.45
C ARG A 16 4.07 -3.93 -1.87
N GLY A 17 2.76 -4.05 -2.07
CA GLY A 17 1.93 -5.18 -1.64
C GLY A 17 2.42 -6.55 -2.08
N TRP A 18 3.15 -6.62 -3.20
CA TRP A 18 3.73 -7.88 -3.68
C TRP A 18 4.70 -8.52 -2.69
N ALA A 19 5.28 -7.75 -1.77
CA ALA A 19 6.09 -8.30 -0.69
C ALA A 19 5.31 -9.26 0.24
N HIS A 20 3.99 -9.12 0.33
CA HIS A 20 3.16 -10.05 1.10
C HIS A 20 3.27 -11.49 0.59
N ILE A 21 3.44 -11.69 -0.73
CA ILE A 21 3.63 -13.02 -1.31
C ILE A 21 4.90 -13.65 -0.72
N GLY A 22 6.02 -12.92 -0.75
CA GLY A 22 7.29 -13.39 -0.16
C GLY A 22 7.20 -13.67 1.33
N VAL A 23 6.47 -12.83 2.08
CA VAL A 23 6.19 -13.07 3.51
C VAL A 23 5.45 -14.39 3.72
N LEU A 24 4.36 -14.61 2.98
CA LEU A 24 3.55 -15.83 3.11
C LEU A 24 4.35 -17.08 2.71
N ARG A 25 5.21 -16.99 1.69
CA ARG A 25 6.15 -18.06 1.30
C ARG A 25 7.11 -18.42 2.41
N ALA A 26 7.77 -17.41 3.00
CA ALA A 26 8.72 -17.63 4.09
C ALA A 26 8.03 -18.25 5.32
N LEU A 27 6.83 -17.78 5.69
CA LEU A 27 6.05 -18.38 6.78
C LEU A 27 5.69 -19.84 6.48
N GLN A 28 5.27 -20.15 5.25
CA GLN A 28 4.95 -21.51 4.83
C GLN A 28 6.19 -22.43 4.88
N GLU A 29 7.36 -21.96 4.46
CA GLU A 29 8.63 -22.70 4.57
C GLU A 29 9.01 -22.99 6.03
N MET A 30 8.73 -22.05 6.93
CA MET A 30 8.93 -22.23 8.37
C MET A 30 7.91 -23.19 9.01
N GLY A 31 6.96 -23.73 8.24
CA GLY A 31 5.89 -24.59 8.74
C GLY A 31 4.78 -23.83 9.47
N ILE A 32 4.74 -22.50 9.36
CA ILE A 32 3.70 -21.66 9.96
C ILE A 32 2.52 -21.59 8.99
N ARG A 33 1.40 -22.19 9.39
CA ARG A 33 0.13 -22.13 8.66
C ARG A 33 -0.86 -21.22 9.41
N PRO A 34 -1.19 -20.03 8.88
CA PRO A 34 -2.15 -19.14 9.51
C PRO A 34 -3.53 -19.80 9.61
N SER A 35 -4.17 -19.68 10.76
CA SER A 35 -5.59 -20.02 10.95
C SER A 35 -6.52 -18.87 10.56
N VAL A 36 -5.97 -17.65 10.52
CA VAL A 36 -6.66 -16.41 10.19
C VAL A 36 -5.74 -15.56 9.31
N VAL A 37 -6.27 -14.98 8.24
CA VAL A 37 -5.59 -13.98 7.42
C VAL A 37 -6.53 -12.80 7.24
N THR A 38 -6.02 -11.60 7.49
CA THR A 38 -6.80 -10.38 7.27
C THR A 38 -6.00 -9.41 6.45
N GLY A 39 -6.66 -8.69 5.55
CA GLY A 39 -5.96 -7.78 4.65
C GLY A 39 -6.62 -6.43 4.49
N THR A 40 -5.82 -5.43 4.19
CA THR A 40 -6.27 -4.09 3.81
C THR A 40 -5.67 -3.71 2.45
N SER A 41 -6.48 -3.18 1.54
CA SER A 41 -6.06 -2.82 0.18
C SER A 41 -5.39 -4.01 -0.50
N ILE A 42 -4.21 -3.83 -1.10
CA ILE A 42 -3.43 -4.90 -1.71
C ILE A 42 -3.20 -6.12 -0.79
N GLY A 43 -3.12 -5.93 0.53
CA GLY A 43 -3.02 -7.03 1.50
C GLY A 43 -4.28 -7.91 1.53
N SER A 44 -5.46 -7.36 1.23
CA SER A 44 -6.69 -8.13 1.05
C SER A 44 -6.65 -8.96 -0.22
N LEU A 45 -6.12 -8.41 -1.32
CA LEU A 45 -5.99 -9.14 -2.57
C LEU A 45 -5.06 -10.35 -2.43
N VAL A 46 -3.85 -10.13 -1.90
CA VAL A 46 -2.86 -11.20 -1.69
C VAL A 46 -3.35 -12.19 -0.63
N GLY A 47 -3.93 -11.71 0.47
CA GLY A 47 -4.47 -12.57 1.53
C GLY A 47 -5.64 -13.43 1.07
N GLY A 48 -6.54 -12.86 0.25
CA GLY A 48 -7.66 -13.58 -0.35
C GLY A 48 -7.18 -14.68 -1.29
N ALA A 49 -6.23 -14.38 -2.17
CA ALA A 49 -5.63 -15.37 -3.06
C ALA A 49 -4.92 -16.49 -2.28
N TYR A 50 -4.19 -16.17 -1.22
CA TYR A 50 -3.58 -17.16 -0.34
C TYR A 50 -4.61 -18.10 0.30
N CYS A 51 -5.67 -17.55 0.89
CA CYS A 51 -6.71 -18.36 1.53
C CYS A 51 -7.48 -19.20 0.51
N ALA A 52 -7.62 -18.72 -0.72
CA ALA A 52 -8.23 -19.44 -1.84
C ALA A 52 -7.32 -20.50 -2.48
N GLY A 53 -6.07 -20.67 -1.98
CA GLY A 53 -5.11 -21.62 -2.55
C GLY A 53 -4.55 -21.20 -3.92
N ARG A 54 -4.58 -19.91 -4.23
CA ARG A 54 -4.19 -19.34 -5.55
C ARG A 54 -2.93 -18.45 -5.48
N LEU A 55 -2.11 -18.62 -4.45
CA LEU A 55 -0.90 -17.81 -4.27
C LEU A 55 0.13 -18.08 -5.38
N ASP A 56 0.24 -19.33 -5.86
CA ASP A 56 1.16 -19.73 -6.92
C ASP A 56 0.86 -18.99 -8.22
N GLU A 57 -0.39 -19.00 -8.66
CA GLU A 57 -0.77 -18.33 -9.90
C GLU A 57 -0.70 -16.80 -9.78
N MET A 58 -1.01 -16.25 -8.61
CA MET A 58 -0.78 -14.82 -8.35
C MET A 58 0.70 -14.47 -8.43
N GLU A 59 1.59 -15.29 -7.86
CA GLU A 59 3.03 -15.06 -7.90
C GLU A 59 3.56 -15.12 -9.34
N THR A 60 3.18 -16.13 -10.12
CA THR A 60 3.53 -16.21 -11.54
C THR A 60 3.08 -14.96 -12.29
N TRP A 61 1.82 -14.56 -12.11
CA TRP A 61 1.28 -13.36 -12.75
C TRP A 61 2.04 -12.08 -12.35
N VAL A 62 2.41 -11.92 -11.09
CA VAL A 62 3.18 -10.75 -10.62
C VAL A 62 4.60 -10.73 -11.19
N ARG A 63 5.22 -11.90 -11.38
CA ARG A 63 6.58 -12.02 -11.95
C ARG A 63 6.61 -11.79 -13.45
N ASP A 64 5.55 -12.18 -14.14
CA ASP A 64 5.42 -12.04 -15.60
C ASP A 64 4.85 -10.68 -16.03
N MET A 65 4.46 -9.83 -15.07
CA MET A 65 3.77 -8.57 -15.34
C MET A 65 4.68 -7.52 -15.97
N ASP A 66 4.37 -7.14 -17.21
CA ASP A 66 5.06 -6.05 -17.91
C ASP A 66 4.44 -4.66 -17.63
N ARG A 67 5.22 -3.59 -17.81
CA ARG A 67 4.76 -2.18 -17.60
C ARG A 67 3.51 -1.83 -18.43
N TRP A 68 3.35 -2.44 -19.60
CA TRP A 68 2.17 -2.27 -20.46
C TRP A 68 0.92 -2.95 -19.89
N GLU A 69 1.08 -4.09 -19.23
CA GLU A 69 0.00 -4.76 -18.52
C GLU A 69 -0.39 -3.95 -17.29
N VAL A 70 0.57 -3.42 -16.51
CA VAL A 70 0.28 -2.48 -15.41
C VAL A 70 -0.56 -1.29 -15.87
N PHE A 71 -0.21 -0.69 -17.01
CA PHE A 71 -0.95 0.43 -17.59
C PHE A 71 -2.38 0.05 -18.03
N ASN A 72 -2.55 -1.15 -18.60
CA ASN A 72 -3.86 -1.70 -18.96
C ASN A 72 -4.68 -2.15 -17.72
N LEU A 73 -4.00 -2.59 -16.65
CA LEU A 73 -4.60 -2.98 -15.38
C LEU A 73 -5.15 -1.75 -14.64
N LEU A 74 -4.42 -0.63 -14.69
CA LEU A 74 -4.89 0.67 -14.22
C LEU A 74 -5.83 1.37 -15.20
N ASP A 75 -6.39 0.65 -16.18
CA ASP A 75 -7.53 0.96 -17.05
C ASP A 75 -8.04 2.43 -16.94
N PHE A 76 -7.24 3.37 -17.45
CA PHE A 76 -7.47 4.82 -17.38
C PHE A 76 -8.69 5.20 -18.22
N SER A 77 -9.88 4.88 -17.73
CA SER A 77 -11.14 5.26 -18.35
C SER A 77 -11.42 6.72 -18.05
N PHE A 78 -11.31 7.56 -19.08
CA PHE A 78 -11.70 8.98 -19.05
C PHE A 78 -13.23 9.16 -19.04
N SER A 79 -13.97 8.37 -18.26
CA SER A 79 -15.42 8.55 -18.10
C SER A 79 -15.72 9.27 -16.78
N SER A 80 -15.99 10.58 -16.90
CA SER A 80 -16.56 11.46 -15.87
C SER A 80 -15.88 11.42 -14.49
N GLY A 81 -14.69 12.02 -14.38
CA GLY A 81 -14.10 12.38 -13.07
C GLY A 81 -12.65 11.96 -12.79
N GLY A 82 -11.95 11.35 -13.76
CA GLY A 82 -10.52 11.05 -13.63
C GLY A 82 -10.17 9.83 -12.75
N VAL A 83 -11.11 8.88 -12.61
CA VAL A 83 -10.96 7.68 -11.77
C VAL A 83 -10.82 6.43 -12.66
N VAL A 84 -9.84 5.57 -12.36
CA VAL A 84 -9.65 4.27 -13.01
C VAL A 84 -10.77 3.32 -12.59
N SER A 85 -11.47 2.75 -13.57
CA SER A 85 -12.52 1.75 -13.29
C SER A 85 -11.93 0.51 -12.60
N GLY A 86 -10.71 0.12 -13.03
CA GLY A 86 -9.97 -1.03 -12.50
C GLY A 86 -10.66 -2.37 -12.72
N GLU A 87 -11.86 -2.39 -13.32
CA GLU A 87 -12.67 -3.59 -13.48
C GLU A 87 -11.97 -4.69 -14.26
N LYS A 88 -11.10 -4.38 -15.23
CA LYS A 88 -10.37 -5.40 -16.00
C LYS A 88 -9.41 -6.25 -15.17
N VAL A 89 -8.70 -5.68 -14.18
CA VAL A 89 -7.82 -6.44 -13.28
C VAL A 89 -8.61 -7.48 -12.51
N PHE A 90 -9.72 -7.02 -11.93
CA PHE A 90 -10.52 -7.84 -11.04
C PHE A 90 -11.38 -8.82 -11.82
N ASN A 91 -11.76 -8.51 -13.06
CA ASN A 91 -12.42 -9.45 -13.96
C ASN A 91 -11.46 -10.51 -14.50
N PHE A 92 -10.22 -10.15 -14.89
CA PHE A 92 -9.18 -11.12 -15.24
C PHE A 92 -8.86 -12.05 -14.06
N ALA A 93 -8.69 -11.47 -12.87
CA ALA A 93 -8.50 -12.25 -11.65
C ALA A 93 -9.70 -13.17 -11.39
N ARG A 94 -10.94 -12.67 -11.47
CA ARG A 94 -12.15 -13.47 -11.29
C ARG A 94 -12.28 -14.61 -12.31
N GLU A 95 -11.90 -14.38 -13.56
CA GLU A 95 -11.94 -15.38 -14.64
C GLU A 95 -10.87 -16.46 -14.49
N GLN A 96 -9.65 -16.09 -14.14
CA GLN A 96 -8.54 -17.03 -13.94
C GLN A 96 -8.66 -17.81 -12.63
N PHE A 97 -9.19 -17.16 -11.59
CA PHE A 97 -9.13 -17.68 -10.23
C PHE A 97 -10.47 -18.24 -9.68
N GLY A 98 -11.56 -18.08 -10.43
CA GLY A 98 -12.88 -18.65 -10.08
C GLY A 98 -13.61 -17.90 -8.96
N ALA A 99 -14.91 -18.15 -8.83
CA ALA A 99 -15.75 -17.54 -7.80
C ALA A 99 -15.72 -18.39 -6.52
N ILE A 100 -14.83 -18.05 -5.58
CA ILE A 100 -14.77 -18.66 -4.24
C ILE A 100 -15.36 -17.67 -3.26
N LYS A 101 -16.23 -18.15 -2.36
CA LYS A 101 -16.80 -17.32 -1.31
C LYS A 101 -15.92 -17.34 -0.07
N VAL A 102 -15.87 -16.22 0.64
CA VAL A 102 -15.11 -16.07 1.89
C VAL A 102 -15.52 -17.09 2.94
N GLU A 103 -16.82 -17.39 3.03
CA GLU A 103 -17.37 -18.37 3.97
C GLU A 103 -16.99 -19.83 3.66
N ASP A 104 -16.52 -20.13 2.45
CA ASP A 104 -16.17 -21.48 2.00
C ASP A 104 -14.66 -21.76 2.11
N LEU A 105 -13.87 -20.81 2.62
CA LEU A 105 -12.41 -20.93 2.77
C LEU A 105 -12.00 -21.75 4.00
N ASP A 106 -10.97 -22.59 3.85
CA ASP A 106 -10.38 -23.35 4.96
C ASP A 106 -9.70 -22.45 5.99
N ILE A 107 -9.11 -21.34 5.53
CA ILE A 107 -8.47 -20.32 6.37
C ILE A 107 -9.47 -19.17 6.55
N ARG A 108 -9.70 -18.75 7.79
CA ARG A 108 -10.57 -17.60 8.06
C ARG A 108 -9.99 -16.35 7.41
N TYR A 109 -10.74 -15.76 6.50
CA TYR A 109 -10.34 -14.56 5.77
C TYR A 109 -11.29 -13.39 6.03
N ALA A 110 -10.74 -12.18 6.11
CA ALA A 110 -11.52 -10.96 6.10
C ALA A 110 -10.73 -9.78 5.53
N ALA A 111 -11.43 -8.83 4.91
CA ALA A 111 -10.83 -7.57 4.47
C ALA A 111 -11.40 -6.37 5.22
N VAL A 112 -10.59 -5.32 5.34
CA VAL A 112 -11.04 -4.01 5.82
C VAL A 112 -11.41 -3.13 4.64
N ALA A 113 -12.58 -2.53 4.68
CA ALA A 113 -12.95 -1.41 3.82
C ALA A 113 -13.41 -0.21 4.65
N THR A 114 -13.46 0.95 4.03
CA THR A 114 -13.99 2.18 4.64
C THR A 114 -15.32 2.52 3.99
N ASP A 115 -16.35 2.73 4.81
CA ASP A 115 -17.62 3.29 4.34
C ASP A 115 -17.42 4.77 3.99
N LEU A 116 -17.60 5.11 2.72
CA LEU A 116 -17.26 6.44 2.17
C LEU A 116 -18.00 7.59 2.86
N TYR A 117 -19.25 7.38 3.25
CA TYR A 117 -20.08 8.47 3.80
C TYR A 117 -19.97 8.60 5.30
N THR A 118 -19.76 7.49 6.01
CA THR A 118 -19.70 7.50 7.48
C THR A 118 -18.28 7.52 8.03
N GLY A 119 -17.27 7.23 7.19
CA GLY A 119 -15.88 7.04 7.61
C GLY A 119 -15.69 5.82 8.51
N ARG A 120 -16.68 4.93 8.62
CA ARG A 120 -16.63 3.77 9.50
C ARG A 120 -15.82 2.65 8.87
N GLU A 121 -15.11 1.95 9.73
CA GLU A 121 -14.47 0.69 9.40
C GLU A 121 -15.51 -0.41 9.15
N VAL A 122 -15.39 -1.11 8.02
CA VAL A 122 -16.26 -2.21 7.61
C VAL A 122 -15.40 -3.46 7.45
N TRP A 123 -15.77 -4.52 8.17
CA TRP A 123 -15.11 -5.83 8.08
C TRP A 123 -15.87 -6.74 7.14
N LEU A 124 -15.30 -6.99 5.97
CA LEU A 124 -15.86 -7.82 4.92
C LEU A 124 -15.46 -9.28 5.17
N LYS A 125 -16.43 -10.10 5.56
CA LYS A 125 -16.22 -11.49 6.03
C LYS A 125 -17.03 -12.52 5.25
N LYS A 126 -17.78 -12.10 4.23
CA LYS A 126 -18.72 -12.93 3.47
C LYS A 126 -18.81 -12.44 2.04
N GLY A 127 -19.25 -13.31 1.15
CA GLY A 127 -19.41 -13.01 -0.28
C GLY A 127 -18.21 -13.45 -1.10
N ASP A 128 -18.15 -13.03 -2.34
CA ASP A 128 -17.07 -13.39 -3.27
C ASP A 128 -15.73 -12.76 -2.83
N VAL A 129 -14.67 -13.57 -2.78
CA VAL A 129 -13.33 -13.13 -2.34
C VAL A 129 -12.81 -11.95 -3.17
N TYR A 130 -13.06 -11.93 -4.48
CA TYR A 130 -12.66 -10.82 -5.35
C TYR A 130 -13.48 -9.58 -5.08
N ASP A 131 -14.79 -9.72 -4.85
CA ASP A 131 -15.63 -8.58 -4.52
C ASP A 131 -15.19 -7.91 -3.21
N VAL A 132 -14.86 -8.73 -2.21
CA VAL A 132 -14.31 -8.31 -0.93
C VAL A 132 -12.96 -7.60 -1.08
N ALA A 133 -12.02 -8.20 -1.81
CA ALA A 133 -10.71 -7.59 -2.06
C ALA A 133 -10.82 -6.29 -2.88
N ARG A 134 -11.64 -6.26 -3.95
CA ARG A 134 -11.86 -5.06 -4.78
C ARG A 134 -12.43 -3.89 -3.99
N ALA A 135 -13.35 -4.16 -3.05
CA ALA A 135 -13.90 -3.14 -2.19
C ALA A 135 -12.83 -2.56 -1.24
N SER A 136 -11.97 -3.42 -0.71
CA SER A 136 -10.84 -3.02 0.14
C SER A 136 -9.73 -2.28 -0.62
N CYS A 137 -9.55 -2.53 -1.92
CA CYS A 137 -8.58 -1.86 -2.80
C CYS A 137 -9.09 -0.55 -3.45
N ALA A 138 -10.30 -0.09 -3.15
CA ALA A 138 -10.92 1.05 -3.84
C ALA A 138 -10.31 2.42 -3.41
N MET A 139 -9.04 2.66 -3.77
CA MET A 139 -8.28 3.83 -3.35
C MET A 139 -8.77 5.12 -4.04
N PRO A 140 -9.22 6.14 -3.28
CA PRO A 140 -9.68 7.40 -3.87
C PRO A 140 -8.64 8.07 -4.77
N GLY A 141 -9.08 8.54 -5.95
CA GLY A 141 -8.19 9.14 -6.95
C GLY A 141 -7.39 8.14 -7.79
N LEU A 142 -7.40 6.86 -7.43
CA LEU A 142 -6.93 5.77 -8.28
C LEU A 142 -8.12 4.92 -8.72
N LEU A 143 -8.72 4.14 -7.82
CA LEU A 143 -9.79 3.19 -8.12
C LEU A 143 -11.16 3.69 -7.67
N SER A 144 -12.19 3.40 -8.48
CA SER A 144 -13.57 3.79 -8.16
C SER A 144 -14.09 3.12 -6.88
N PRO A 145 -14.89 3.82 -6.06
CA PRO A 145 -15.61 3.23 -4.94
C PRO A 145 -16.45 2.04 -5.39
N LYS A 146 -16.54 1.00 -4.56
CA LYS A 146 -17.32 -0.21 -4.87
C LYS A 146 -18.64 -0.21 -4.10
N PRO A 147 -19.80 -0.35 -4.77
CA PRO A 147 -21.05 -0.60 -4.07
C PRO A 147 -21.08 -2.05 -3.56
N LEU A 148 -21.26 -2.23 -2.25
CA LEU A 148 -21.39 -3.54 -1.61
C LEU A 148 -22.26 -3.43 -0.36
N ASP A 149 -23.22 -4.35 -0.18
CA ASP A 149 -24.14 -4.37 0.98
C ASP A 149 -24.81 -3.02 1.28
N ASN A 150 -25.30 -2.35 0.23
CA ASN A 150 -25.94 -1.02 0.30
C ASN A 150 -25.03 0.09 0.87
N ARG A 151 -23.71 -0.06 0.72
CA ARG A 151 -22.69 0.93 1.08
C ARG A 151 -21.82 1.24 -0.12
N TRP A 152 -21.29 2.45 -0.13
CA TRP A 152 -20.17 2.79 -1.01
C TRP A 152 -18.89 2.62 -0.24
N LEU A 153 -18.07 1.67 -0.68
CA LEU A 153 -16.83 1.30 0.00
C LEU A 153 -15.62 1.87 -0.76
N VAL A 154 -14.69 2.41 0.01
CA VAL A 154 -13.35 2.83 -0.42
C VAL A 154 -12.28 2.10 0.38
N ASP A 155 -11.02 2.34 0.02
CA ASP A 155 -9.88 1.65 0.61
C ASP A 155 -9.88 1.65 2.15
N GLY A 156 -9.69 0.47 2.74
CA GLY A 156 -9.66 0.27 4.19
C GLY A 156 -8.47 0.94 4.88
N ALA A 157 -7.45 1.33 4.14
CA ALA A 157 -6.27 1.98 4.66
C ALA A 157 -6.57 3.36 5.26
N LEU A 158 -7.71 3.97 4.91
CA LEU A 158 -8.13 5.22 5.54
C LEU A 158 -8.44 5.07 7.04
N VAL A 159 -8.76 3.85 7.51
CA VAL A 159 -9.22 3.60 8.89
C VAL A 159 -8.45 2.51 9.62
N ASN A 160 -7.94 1.51 8.91
CA ASN A 160 -7.15 0.42 9.47
C ASN A 160 -6.14 -0.14 8.42
N PRO A 161 -5.02 0.57 8.18
CA PRO A 161 -3.99 0.17 7.21
C PRO A 161 -3.38 -1.20 7.46
N VAL A 162 -3.24 -1.62 8.72
CA VAL A 162 -2.67 -2.91 9.10
C VAL A 162 -3.61 -3.60 10.11
N PRO A 163 -4.42 -4.58 9.67
CA PRO A 163 -5.62 -5.02 10.37
C PRO A 163 -5.38 -6.01 11.55
N VAL A 164 -4.54 -5.62 12.51
CA VAL A 164 -4.23 -6.43 13.72
C VAL A 164 -5.49 -6.74 14.54
N SER A 165 -6.29 -5.70 14.79
CA SER A 165 -7.54 -5.80 15.56
C SER A 165 -8.57 -6.73 14.92
N LEU A 166 -8.63 -6.78 13.60
CA LEU A 166 -9.50 -7.72 12.89
C LEU A 166 -9.02 -9.16 13.07
N ASN A 167 -7.70 -9.40 13.02
CA ASN A 167 -7.15 -10.74 13.33
C ASN A 167 -7.53 -11.20 14.74
N ARG A 168 -7.37 -10.31 15.73
CA ARG A 168 -7.78 -10.59 17.12
C ARG A 168 -9.28 -10.84 17.25
N ALA A 169 -10.10 -10.05 16.58
CA ALA A 169 -11.55 -10.23 16.56
C ALA A 169 -11.97 -11.55 15.88
N LEU A 170 -11.15 -12.08 14.98
CA LEU A 170 -11.29 -13.41 14.38
C LEU A 170 -10.61 -14.51 15.20
N GLU A 171 -10.29 -14.24 16.46
CA GLU A 171 -9.78 -15.16 17.47
C GLU A 171 -8.33 -15.65 17.22
N ALA A 172 -7.49 -14.84 16.58
CA ALA A 172 -6.06 -15.11 16.53
C ALA A 172 -5.44 -14.96 17.93
N ASP A 173 -4.76 -16.02 18.39
CA ASP A 173 -4.01 -16.05 19.64
C ASP A 173 -2.64 -15.38 19.49
N PHE A 174 -2.04 -15.47 18.31
CA PHE A 174 -0.76 -14.87 17.95
C PHE A 174 -0.89 -14.16 16.61
N VAL A 175 -0.50 -12.89 16.50
CA VAL A 175 -0.66 -12.07 15.28
C VAL A 175 0.69 -11.62 14.75
N ILE A 176 0.98 -12.03 13.51
CA ILE A 176 2.09 -11.54 12.72
C ILE A 176 1.55 -10.46 11.77
N ALA A 177 1.97 -9.21 11.92
CA ALA A 177 1.55 -8.11 11.07
C ALA A 177 2.63 -7.72 10.07
N VAL A 178 2.21 -7.35 8.85
CA VAL A 178 3.10 -6.89 7.79
C VAL A 178 2.79 -5.44 7.47
N HIS A 179 3.73 -4.55 7.77
CA HIS A 179 3.63 -3.12 7.50
C HIS A 179 4.63 -2.71 6.40
N LEU A 180 4.11 -2.34 5.23
CA LEU A 180 4.90 -2.04 4.02
C LEU A 180 5.35 -0.57 3.89
N ASN A 181 4.76 0.33 4.69
CA ASN A 181 4.90 1.78 4.53
C ASN A 181 5.84 2.44 5.55
N SER A 182 6.61 1.65 6.30
CA SER A 182 7.44 2.10 7.42
C SER A 182 8.60 3.05 7.08
N GLN A 183 8.81 3.40 5.80
CA GLN A 183 9.95 4.20 5.31
C GLN A 183 9.57 5.33 4.32
N LEU A 184 8.30 5.73 4.26
CA LEU A 184 7.84 6.73 3.29
C LEU A 184 8.47 8.14 3.43
N ASN A 185 9.12 8.43 4.56
CA ASN A 185 9.64 9.77 4.88
C ASN A 185 11.18 9.93 4.78
N VAL A 186 11.89 9.07 4.06
CA VAL A 186 13.38 9.11 4.05
C VAL A 186 13.96 10.04 2.96
N GLN A 187 13.17 10.47 1.98
CA GLN A 187 13.61 11.47 1.00
C GLN A 187 12.91 12.81 1.26
N ALA A 188 13.29 13.48 2.34
CA ALA A 188 13.22 14.93 2.31
C ALA A 188 14.16 15.39 1.19
N PRO A 189 13.74 16.26 0.25
CA PRO A 189 14.73 16.94 -0.57
C PRO A 189 15.74 17.61 0.38
N ASP A 190 17.02 17.64 0.01
CA ASP A 190 18.01 18.46 0.70
C ASP A 190 17.55 19.92 0.61
N ILE A 191 16.74 20.36 1.57
CA ILE A 191 16.38 21.76 1.73
C ILE A 191 17.61 22.39 2.37
N PRO A 192 18.40 23.19 1.64
CA PRO A 192 19.54 23.88 2.25
C PRO A 192 19.03 24.68 3.45
N PRO A 193 19.77 24.74 4.57
CA PRO A 193 19.34 25.47 5.76
C PRO A 193 18.88 26.88 5.38
N GLN A 194 17.62 27.20 5.67
CA GLN A 194 17.13 28.56 5.47
C GLN A 194 17.68 29.44 6.58
N ASP A 195 18.36 30.52 6.21
CA ASP A 195 18.72 31.56 7.15
C ASP A 195 17.46 32.33 7.57
N LEU A 196 16.92 31.97 8.74
CA LEU A 196 15.74 32.58 9.35
C LEU A 196 16.07 33.85 10.14
N SER A 197 17.30 34.35 10.06
CA SER A 197 17.64 35.64 10.65
C SER A 197 16.83 36.77 9.98
N PRO A 198 16.54 37.87 10.69
CA PRO A 198 15.86 39.03 10.10
C PRO A 198 16.56 39.56 8.83
N GLN A 199 17.88 39.42 8.75
CA GLN A 199 18.69 39.78 7.58
C GLN A 199 18.47 38.79 6.44
N GLY A 200 18.57 37.48 6.69
CA GLY A 200 18.32 36.43 5.71
C GLY A 200 16.89 36.46 5.13
N MET A 201 15.88 36.75 5.95
CA MET A 201 14.51 36.93 5.48
C MET A 201 14.33 38.17 4.60
N THR A 202 15.02 39.28 4.92
CA THR A 202 14.93 40.52 4.14
C THR A 202 15.57 40.34 2.76
N GLU A 203 16.74 39.68 2.71
CA GLU A 203 17.42 39.36 1.45
C GLU A 203 16.59 38.40 0.58
N GLN A 204 15.95 37.39 1.17
CA GLN A 204 15.07 36.47 0.45
C GLN A 204 13.83 37.17 -0.13
N VAL A 205 13.23 38.10 0.62
CA VAL A 205 12.08 38.90 0.15
C VAL A 205 12.50 39.85 -0.99
N GLU A 206 13.68 40.48 -0.91
CA GLU A 206 14.20 41.30 -2.00
C GLU A 206 14.55 40.50 -3.25
N GLN A 207 15.14 39.32 -3.10
CA GLN A 207 15.42 38.41 -4.23
C GLN A 207 14.13 37.93 -4.91
N ARG A 208 13.09 37.61 -4.13
CA ARG A 208 11.78 37.20 -4.66
C ARG A 208 11.10 38.34 -5.44
N LYS A 209 11.15 39.57 -4.92
CA LYS A 209 10.66 40.78 -5.63
C LYS A 209 11.44 41.10 -6.90
N ARG A 210 12.75 40.80 -6.95
CA ARG A 210 13.57 40.94 -8.17
C ARG A 210 13.19 39.90 -9.23
N ARG A 211 13.03 38.62 -8.84
CA ARG A 211 12.58 37.54 -9.75
C ARG A 211 11.19 37.78 -10.31
N GLU A 212 10.26 38.29 -9.50
CA GLU A 212 8.90 38.65 -9.95
C GLU A 212 8.91 39.81 -10.96
N LYS A 213 9.79 40.80 -10.78
CA LYS A 213 9.99 41.90 -11.74
C LYS A 213 10.63 41.44 -13.06
N GLU A 214 11.53 40.46 -13.00
CA GLU A 214 12.17 39.87 -14.19
C GLU A 214 11.22 38.95 -14.96
N ALA A 215 10.39 38.16 -14.27
CA ALA A 215 9.36 37.31 -14.87
C ALA A 215 8.25 38.13 -15.56
N SER A 216 7.87 39.29 -15.00
CA SER A 216 6.89 40.17 -15.64
C SER A 216 7.42 40.75 -16.98
N LYS A 217 8.72 41.00 -17.09
CA LYS A 217 9.37 41.51 -18.31
C LYS A 217 9.57 40.46 -19.40
N SER A 218 9.65 39.16 -19.07
CA SER A 218 9.85 38.08 -20.07
C SER A 218 8.54 37.62 -20.74
N SER A 219 7.38 37.91 -20.12
CA SER A 219 6.06 37.48 -20.61
C SER A 219 5.65 38.11 -21.95
N GLU A 220 6.11 39.32 -22.25
CA GLU A 220 5.75 40.04 -23.49
C GLU A 220 6.62 39.63 -24.71
N GLN A 221 7.79 39.04 -24.45
CA GLN A 221 8.78 38.68 -25.47
C GLN A 221 8.75 37.18 -25.82
N GLY A 222 8.26 36.33 -24.91
CA GLY A 222 8.15 34.87 -25.08
C GLY A 222 7.13 34.41 -26.13
N PHE A 223 6.02 35.14 -26.33
CA PHE A 223 4.98 34.76 -27.29
C PHE A 223 5.42 34.93 -28.76
N LYS A 224 6.34 35.88 -29.03
CA LYS A 224 6.88 36.13 -30.38
C LYS A 224 7.98 35.15 -30.77
N ASN A 225 8.75 34.62 -29.81
CA ASN A 225 9.81 33.65 -30.06
C ASN A 225 9.29 32.20 -30.21
N PHE A 226 8.14 31.88 -29.60
CA PHE A 226 7.50 30.57 -29.69
C PHE A 226 7.05 30.19 -31.11
N LEU A 227 6.70 31.17 -31.95
CA LEU A 227 6.25 30.94 -33.33
C LEU A 227 7.39 30.78 -34.36
N ALA A 228 8.65 31.01 -33.97
CA ALA A 228 9.78 31.12 -34.91
C ALA A 228 10.83 29.99 -34.82
N GLN A 229 10.73 29.04 -33.88
CA GLN A 229 11.86 28.16 -33.57
C GLN A 229 11.55 26.65 -33.65
N GLY A 230 11.10 26.19 -34.82
CA GLY A 230 10.98 24.76 -35.16
C GLY A 230 12.31 24.01 -35.34
N GLN A 231 13.45 24.58 -34.92
CA GLN A 231 14.79 24.00 -35.14
C GLN A 231 15.66 23.88 -33.87
N SER A 232 15.23 24.40 -32.71
CA SER A 232 16.02 24.35 -31.45
C SER A 232 15.65 23.20 -30.50
N TYR A 233 14.76 22.31 -30.93
CA TYR A 233 14.24 21.18 -30.11
C TYR A 233 15.34 20.23 -29.59
N PHE A 234 16.49 20.19 -30.26
CA PHE A 234 17.61 19.30 -29.90
C PHE A 234 18.58 19.88 -28.86
N GLU A 235 18.62 21.20 -28.61
CA GLU A 235 19.51 21.77 -27.58
C GLU A 235 18.89 21.79 -26.18
N ASN A 236 17.56 21.87 -26.08
CA ASN A 236 16.85 21.84 -24.79
C ASN A 236 16.88 20.46 -24.09
N LEU A 237 17.29 19.39 -24.79
CA LEU A 237 17.49 18.07 -24.20
C LEU A 237 18.69 18.00 -23.25
N LYS A 238 19.64 18.95 -23.34
CA LYS A 238 20.84 19.00 -22.49
C LYS A 238 20.64 19.75 -21.17
N GLN A 239 19.54 20.50 -21.00
CA GLN A 239 19.23 21.24 -19.76
C GLN A 239 18.41 20.45 -18.73
N LYS A 240 18.05 19.19 -19.01
CA LYS A 240 17.39 18.29 -18.04
C LYS A 240 18.27 17.85 -16.85
N PHE A 241 19.48 18.40 -16.69
CA PHE A 241 20.42 18.04 -15.62
C PHE A 241 20.52 19.04 -14.46
N THR A 242 19.66 20.05 -14.40
CA THR A 242 19.56 20.94 -13.23
C THR A 242 18.20 20.74 -12.55
N LYS A 243 18.21 20.01 -11.43
CA LYS A 243 17.08 19.83 -10.51
C LYS A 243 16.56 21.19 -10.05
N GLU A 244 15.41 21.62 -10.57
CA GLU A 244 14.58 22.65 -9.94
C GLU A 244 13.38 21.98 -9.27
N HIS A 245 13.02 22.51 -8.10
CA HIS A 245 11.85 22.11 -7.32
C HIS A 245 10.57 22.46 -8.10
N GLU A 246 10.08 21.51 -8.90
CA GLU A 246 8.74 21.59 -9.48
C GLU A 246 7.69 21.55 -8.36
N THR A 247 6.72 22.47 -8.42
CA THR A 247 5.55 22.45 -7.54
C THR A 247 4.82 21.12 -7.70
N PRO A 248 4.52 20.39 -6.61
CA PRO A 248 3.88 19.09 -6.73
C PRO A 248 2.51 19.21 -7.40
N GLY A 249 2.23 18.35 -8.38
CA GLY A 249 0.91 18.28 -9.01
C GLY A 249 -0.18 17.86 -8.01
N VAL A 250 -1.44 18.21 -8.28
CA VAL A 250 -2.59 17.94 -7.39
C VAL A 250 -2.68 16.47 -6.97
N MET A 251 -2.44 15.55 -7.91
CA MET A 251 -2.43 14.11 -7.64
C MET A 251 -1.29 13.71 -6.68
N GLY A 252 -0.10 14.29 -6.83
CA GLY A 252 1.04 14.04 -5.95
C GLY A 252 0.80 14.57 -4.53
N VAL A 253 0.18 15.75 -4.40
CA VAL A 253 -0.21 16.30 -3.10
C VAL A 253 -1.25 15.42 -2.41
N MET A 254 -2.28 14.98 -3.15
CA MET A 254 -3.33 14.10 -2.61
C MET A 254 -2.75 12.75 -2.16
N ALA A 255 -1.92 12.11 -2.99
CA ALA A 255 -1.26 10.86 -2.64
C ALA A 255 -0.37 11.01 -1.39
N GLY A 256 0.45 12.07 -1.34
CA GLY A 256 1.29 12.35 -0.17
C GLY A 256 0.48 12.63 1.10
N ALA A 257 -0.63 13.35 1.00
CA ALA A 257 -1.52 13.59 2.14
C ALA A 257 -2.19 12.30 2.63
N ILE A 258 -2.65 11.44 1.71
CA ILE A 258 -3.21 10.12 2.04
C ILE A 258 -2.16 9.28 2.75
N ASP A 259 -0.94 9.20 2.23
CA ASP A 259 0.16 8.44 2.82
C ASP A 259 0.49 8.92 4.25
N ILE A 260 0.56 10.23 4.47
CA ILE A 260 0.77 10.81 5.81
C ILE A 260 -0.37 10.41 6.75
N MET A 261 -1.63 10.51 6.30
CA MET A 261 -2.78 10.11 7.11
C MET A 261 -2.74 8.62 7.44
N GLN A 262 -2.48 7.75 6.45
CA GLN A 262 -2.37 6.31 6.66
C GLN A 262 -1.27 5.98 7.67
N GLU A 263 -0.08 6.57 7.56
CA GLU A 263 1.02 6.35 8.50
C GLU A 263 0.67 6.78 9.93
N ARG A 264 -0.05 7.90 10.09
CA ARG A 264 -0.55 8.36 11.40
C ARG A 264 -1.59 7.39 11.98
N VAL A 265 -2.51 6.92 11.16
CA VAL A 265 -3.52 5.93 11.56
C VAL A 265 -2.85 4.60 11.94
N THR A 266 -1.89 4.12 11.16
CA THR A 266 -1.12 2.90 11.47
C THR A 266 -0.46 3.01 12.83
N LYS A 267 0.28 4.10 13.09
CA LYS A 267 0.97 4.32 14.37
C LYS A 267 -0.01 4.36 15.55
N ALA A 268 -1.14 5.05 15.40
CA ALA A 268 -2.16 5.12 16.45
C ALA A 268 -2.77 3.74 16.74
N ARG A 269 -3.07 2.95 15.70
CA ARG A 269 -3.61 1.59 15.83
C ARG A 269 -2.60 0.64 16.48
N MET A 270 -1.36 0.65 16.03
CA MET A 270 -0.28 -0.19 16.58
C MET A 270 0.01 0.11 18.06
N ALA A 271 -0.17 1.37 18.49
CA ALA A 271 -0.03 1.74 19.90
C ALA A 271 -1.20 1.22 20.77
N GLY A 272 -2.40 1.10 20.20
CA GLY A 272 -3.59 0.60 20.91
C GLY A 272 -3.71 -0.93 20.90
N ASP A 273 -3.37 -1.56 19.78
CA ASP A 273 -3.46 -3.01 19.56
C ASP A 273 -2.20 -3.48 18.81
N PRO A 274 -1.08 -3.65 19.53
CA PRO A 274 0.18 -4.09 18.93
C PRO A 274 0.10 -5.56 18.49
N PRO A 275 0.70 -5.92 17.35
CA PRO A 275 0.89 -7.32 16.98
C PRO A 275 1.94 -7.98 17.88
N ASP A 276 1.95 -9.30 17.92
CA ASP A 276 3.03 -10.03 18.61
C ASP A 276 4.35 -9.91 17.84
N VAL A 277 4.28 -10.00 16.50
CA VAL A 277 5.42 -9.76 15.60
C VAL A 277 5.04 -8.76 14.52
N LEU A 278 5.89 -7.76 14.30
CA LEU A 278 5.76 -6.80 13.21
C LEU A 278 6.87 -6.98 12.18
N LEU A 279 6.49 -7.41 10.98
CA LEU A 279 7.36 -7.49 9.80
C LEU A 279 7.34 -6.14 9.07
N GLN A 280 8.51 -5.58 8.79
CA GLN A 280 8.66 -4.28 8.11
C GLN A 280 9.62 -4.37 6.92
N PRO A 281 9.15 -4.90 5.77
CA PRO A 281 9.94 -4.93 4.55
C PRO A 281 10.40 -3.53 4.12
N LYS A 282 11.68 -3.39 3.74
CA LYS A 282 12.26 -2.10 3.35
C LYS A 282 11.98 -1.81 1.87
N LEU A 283 10.83 -1.19 1.60
CA LEU A 283 10.30 -0.97 0.24
C LEU A 283 10.16 0.52 -0.13
N GLY A 284 10.78 1.43 0.64
CA GLY A 284 10.63 2.88 0.45
C GLY A 284 11.12 3.39 -0.91
N HIS A 285 11.98 2.63 -1.58
CA HIS A 285 12.50 2.90 -2.92
C HIS A 285 11.59 2.40 -4.05
N ILE A 286 10.52 1.65 -3.75
CA ILE A 286 9.51 1.23 -4.73
C ILE A 286 8.37 2.25 -4.68
N GLY A 287 8.06 2.84 -5.83
CA GLY A 287 6.95 3.79 -5.99
C GLY A 287 5.59 3.10 -5.85
N ILE A 288 4.56 3.86 -5.44
CA ILE A 288 3.21 3.33 -5.22
C ILE A 288 2.53 2.76 -6.49
N LEU A 289 3.00 3.18 -7.68
CA LEU A 289 2.50 2.73 -8.98
C LEU A 289 3.50 1.84 -9.74
N GLU A 290 4.64 1.47 -9.14
CA GLU A 290 5.68 0.64 -9.77
C GLU A 290 5.36 -0.86 -9.62
N PHE A 291 4.22 -1.30 -10.15
CA PHE A 291 3.75 -2.69 -10.03
C PHE A 291 4.62 -3.70 -10.78
N GLU A 292 5.44 -3.25 -11.74
CA GLU A 292 6.41 -4.08 -12.48
C GLU A 292 7.58 -4.57 -11.62
N ARG A 293 7.79 -3.98 -10.42
CA ARG A 293 8.86 -4.37 -9.49
C ARG A 293 8.42 -5.51 -8.55
N GLY A 294 7.50 -6.35 -9.03
CA GLY A 294 6.91 -7.46 -8.30
C GLY A 294 7.96 -8.42 -7.75
N GLU A 295 8.86 -8.89 -8.61
CA GLU A 295 9.97 -9.78 -8.24
C GLU A 295 10.78 -9.27 -7.04
N GLU A 296 11.21 -8.01 -7.13
CA GLU A 296 12.01 -7.36 -6.10
C GLU A 296 11.23 -7.23 -4.78
N ALA A 297 9.97 -6.81 -4.85
CA ALA A 297 9.12 -6.68 -3.68
C ALA A 297 8.91 -8.05 -2.99
N ILE A 298 8.64 -9.10 -3.76
CA ILE A 298 8.50 -10.48 -3.26
C ILE A 298 9.77 -10.89 -2.51
N GLN A 299 10.95 -10.71 -3.12
CA GLN A 299 12.22 -11.08 -2.51
C GLN A 299 12.47 -10.33 -1.18
N VAL A 300 12.22 -9.03 -1.15
CA VAL A 300 12.40 -8.22 0.07
C VAL A 300 11.45 -8.67 1.19
N GLY A 301 10.21 -9.04 0.86
CA GLY A 301 9.25 -9.60 1.81
C GLY A 301 9.71 -10.94 2.39
N TYR A 302 10.20 -11.82 1.52
CA TYR A 302 10.77 -13.11 1.91
C TYR A 302 11.98 -12.93 2.83
N ASP A 303 12.99 -12.17 2.41
CA ASP A 303 14.23 -11.94 3.18
C ASP A 303 13.98 -11.29 4.54
N THR A 304 12.98 -10.40 4.63
CA THR A 304 12.59 -9.77 5.88
C THR A 304 12.00 -10.79 6.86
N THR A 305 11.17 -11.69 6.37
CA THR A 305 10.54 -12.73 7.19
C THR A 305 11.57 -13.76 7.66
N ILE A 306 12.47 -14.18 6.77
CA ILE A 306 13.55 -15.12 7.10
C ILE A 306 14.49 -14.55 8.17
N ARG A 307 14.83 -13.26 8.10
CA ARG A 307 15.64 -12.60 9.14
C ARG A 307 14.96 -12.58 10.51
N MET A 308 13.64 -12.66 10.56
CA MET A 308 12.85 -12.68 11.80
C MET A 308 12.43 -14.10 12.20
N ARG A 309 12.90 -15.14 11.48
CA ARG A 309 12.54 -16.54 11.70
C ARG A 309 12.69 -16.96 13.16
N ASP A 310 13.87 -16.76 13.74
CA ASP A 310 14.18 -17.24 15.09
C ASP A 310 13.28 -16.56 16.14
N LEU A 311 13.08 -15.24 16.01
CA LEU A 311 12.20 -14.47 16.87
C LEU A 311 10.74 -14.97 16.79
N ILE A 312 10.23 -15.16 15.57
CA ILE A 312 8.86 -15.65 15.35
C ILE A 312 8.67 -17.02 16.02
N MET A 313 9.62 -17.94 15.81
CA MET A 313 9.53 -19.30 16.34
C MET A 313 9.63 -19.32 17.87
N GLU A 314 10.56 -18.54 18.44
CA GLU A 314 10.72 -18.41 19.89
C GLU A 314 9.46 -17.85 20.55
N ASP A 315 8.89 -16.77 20.01
CA ASP A 315 7.69 -16.14 20.58
C ASP A 315 6.47 -17.07 20.52
N ILE A 316 6.32 -17.84 19.44
CA ILE A 316 5.27 -18.87 19.31
C ILE A 316 5.48 -19.96 20.37
N GLU A 317 6.71 -20.45 20.58
CA GLU A 317 7.02 -21.46 21.58
C GLU A 317 6.77 -20.96 23.01
N VAL A 318 7.17 -19.73 23.32
CA VAL A 318 6.89 -19.08 24.62
C VAL A 318 5.38 -18.99 24.86
N LEU A 319 4.59 -18.64 23.84
CA LEU A 319 3.14 -18.61 23.96
C LEU A 319 2.56 -20.01 24.18
N LYS A 320 3.07 -21.05 23.50
CA LYS A 320 2.65 -22.46 23.70
C LYS A 320 2.92 -22.89 25.13
N PHE A 321 4.10 -22.58 25.65
CA PHE A 321 4.51 -22.89 27.02
C PHE A 321 3.59 -22.22 28.04
N ARG A 322 3.36 -20.91 27.94
CA ARG A 322 2.48 -20.14 28.85
C ARG A 322 1.06 -20.68 28.89
N ARG A 323 0.50 -21.08 27.74
CA ARG A 323 -0.84 -21.67 27.64
C ARG A 323 -0.91 -23.08 28.24
N GLY A 324 0.17 -23.85 28.10
CA GLY A 324 0.30 -25.19 28.68
C GLY A 324 0.30 -25.18 30.21
N ASP A 325 0.99 -24.21 30.82
CA ASP A 325 1.07 -24.06 32.27
C ASP A 325 -0.23 -23.56 32.90
N LEU A 326 -0.98 -22.69 32.22
CA LEU A 326 -2.31 -22.26 32.68
C LEU A 326 -3.32 -23.42 32.75
N ARG A 327 -3.18 -24.43 31.89
CA ARG A 327 -4.07 -25.63 31.91
C ARG A 327 -3.70 -26.67 32.97
N LYS A 328 -2.46 -26.65 33.49
CA LYS A 328 -2.05 -27.57 34.58
C LYS A 328 -2.46 -27.06 35.97
N LYS A 329 -2.89 -25.81 36.08
CA LYS A 329 -3.23 -25.14 37.35
C LYS A 329 -4.73 -24.90 37.57
N GLY A 330 -5.60 -25.29 36.63
CA GLY A 330 -7.07 -25.20 36.73
C GLY A 330 -7.69 -26.57 36.56
#